data_AF-A0A165C3R7-F1
#
_entry.id   AF-A0A165C3R7-F1
#
_cell.length_a   1.000
_cell.length_b   1.000
_cell.length_c   1.000
_cell.angle_alpha   90.00
_cell.angle_beta   90.00
_cell.angle_gamma   90.00
#
_symmetry.space_group_name_H-M   'P 1'
#
loop_
_entity.id
_entity.type
_entity.pdbx_description
1 polymer ?
#
loop_
_entity_poly.entity_id
_entity_poly.type
_entity_poly.pdbx_seq_one_letter_code
_entity_poly.pdbx_strand_id
1 'polypeptide(L)'
;MAQSVKYSTSGRREGYAATPSKFNPKDFYITLPRRGGDSTWSMPEKWNTQALQIQRPASSPLDAFLLPADDPRIHRARERLLQEATRAMTRGRAKIDWSRRPFRFWEECGKSNMPDWTWRDWGVVDITLLRYAKEDWDPSYTTLVWNLSQNVDRQIGSGVVGVSPCLTPSKIPYVTHRGGPMTGLEALALQGSPNHELLLTRETEDNLADLAGNAMTSTVVGSATMAAL
;
A
#
# COMPACT_ATOMS: atom_id res chain seq x y z
N MET A 1 26.80 5.67 37.96
CA MET A 1 27.07 7.11 37.73
C MET A 1 27.33 7.29 36.24
N ALA A 2 26.27 7.43 35.44
CA ALA A 2 26.37 7.54 33.98
C ALA A 2 26.03 8.98 33.58
N GLN A 3 27.03 9.70 33.09
CA GLN A 3 26.90 11.07 32.62
C GLN A 3 26.13 11.10 31.29
N SER A 4 24.97 11.75 31.29
CA SER A 4 24.19 12.08 30.10
C SER A 4 24.90 13.21 29.33
N VAL A 5 25.50 12.88 28.19
CA VAL A 5 26.05 13.86 27.23
C VAL A 5 24.90 14.68 26.64
N LYS A 6 24.83 15.98 26.99
CA LYS A 6 23.89 16.94 26.39
C LYS A 6 24.57 17.61 25.20
N TYR A 7 24.11 17.31 23.99
CA TYR A 7 24.49 18.07 22.80
C TYR A 7 23.81 19.45 22.84
N SER A 8 24.62 20.50 22.98
CA SER A 8 24.22 21.90 22.82
C SER A 8 24.11 22.23 21.33
N THR A 9 22.90 22.25 20.78
CA THR A 9 22.63 22.85 19.47
C THR A 9 22.11 24.27 19.67
N SER A 10 22.97 25.25 19.39
CA SER A 10 22.62 26.67 19.32
C SER A 10 21.83 26.95 18.03
N GLY A 11 20.54 26.62 18.04
CA GLY A 11 19.57 27.06 17.03
C GLY A 11 18.67 28.14 17.64
N ARG A 12 18.43 29.25 16.91
CA ARG A 12 17.42 30.25 17.30
C ARG A 12 16.10 29.54 17.61
N ARG A 13 15.48 29.86 18.75
CA ARG A 13 14.11 29.44 19.07
C ARG A 13 13.15 30.29 18.25
N GLU A 14 12.97 29.96 16.98
CA GLU A 14 11.78 30.39 16.25
C GLU A 14 10.62 29.54 16.75
N GLY A 15 9.73 30.14 17.54
CA GLY A 15 8.51 29.49 18.00
C GLY A 15 7.61 29.21 16.80
N TYR A 16 7.39 27.93 16.48
CA TYR A 16 6.50 27.52 15.40
C TYR A 16 5.11 27.23 15.99
N ALA A 17 4.06 27.86 15.50
CA ALA A 17 2.70 27.58 15.95
C ALA A 17 2.18 26.28 15.32
N ALA A 18 1.63 25.38 16.13
CA ALA A 18 1.07 24.10 15.67
C ALA A 18 -0.14 23.70 16.49
N THR A 19 -1.25 23.39 15.81
CA THR A 19 -2.48 22.91 16.44
C THR A 19 -2.53 21.37 16.34
N PRO A 20 -2.58 20.63 17.45
CA PRO A 20 -2.67 19.17 17.41
C PRO A 20 -4.11 18.73 17.06
N SER A 21 -4.28 18.04 15.94
CA SER A 21 -5.53 17.40 15.54
C SER A 21 -5.39 15.88 15.54
N LYS A 22 -6.42 15.18 16.01
CA LYS A 22 -6.50 13.73 15.95
C LYS A 22 -7.04 13.33 14.58
N PHE A 23 -6.15 12.88 13.69
CA PHE A 23 -6.53 12.28 12.42
C PHE A 23 -6.52 10.75 12.54
N ASN A 24 -7.48 10.09 11.88
CA ASN A 24 -7.46 8.63 11.78
C ASN A 24 -6.33 8.23 10.81
N PRO A 25 -5.27 7.54 11.28
CA PRO A 25 -4.11 7.21 10.45
C PRO A 25 -4.42 6.17 9.35
N LYS A 26 -5.64 5.62 9.31
CA LYS A 26 -6.10 4.75 8.22
C LYS A 26 -6.30 5.52 6.91
N ASP A 27 -6.48 6.83 6.98
CA ASP A 27 -6.84 7.65 5.81
C ASP A 27 -5.71 8.60 5.36
N PHE A 28 -4.77 9.01 6.25
CA PHE A 28 -3.72 9.99 5.91
C PHE A 28 -2.43 9.87 6.74
N TYR A 29 -1.27 10.18 6.13
CA TYR A 29 0.00 10.45 6.82
C TYR A 29 0.42 11.89 6.54
N ILE A 30 0.42 12.73 7.56
CA ILE A 30 1.00 14.09 7.52
C ILE A 30 2.01 14.16 8.66
N THR A 31 3.15 14.82 8.42
CA THR A 31 4.20 15.03 9.42
C THR A 31 3.61 15.66 10.68
N LEU A 32 3.69 14.96 11.81
CA LEU A 32 3.27 15.47 13.10
C LEU A 32 4.11 16.70 13.46
N PRO A 33 3.51 17.89 13.64
CA PRO A 33 4.27 18.98 14.23
C PRO A 33 4.63 18.60 15.67
N ARG A 34 5.88 18.92 16.06
CA ARG A 34 6.34 18.73 17.44
C ARG A 34 5.41 19.47 18.40
N ARG A 35 5.17 18.89 19.58
CA ARG A 35 4.49 19.57 20.69
C ARG A 35 5.32 20.79 21.11
N GLY A 36 4.82 22.00 20.89
CA GLY A 36 5.40 23.22 21.46
C GLY A 36 5.33 24.44 20.56
N GLY A 37 4.13 24.87 20.19
CA GLY A 37 3.92 26.13 19.49
C GLY A 37 3.14 27.14 20.32
N ASP A 38 3.51 28.41 20.23
CA ASP A 38 2.80 29.51 20.90
C ASP A 38 1.36 29.61 20.36
N SER A 39 0.39 29.65 21.28
CA SER A 39 -1.05 29.70 20.99
C SER A 39 -1.53 31.05 20.43
N THR A 40 -0.62 31.94 20.05
CA THR A 40 -0.91 33.31 19.61
C THR A 40 -1.28 33.39 18.13
N TRP A 41 -0.98 32.36 17.34
CA TRP A 41 -1.17 32.36 15.89
C TRP A 41 -2.45 31.61 15.50
N SER A 42 -3.42 32.31 14.91
CA SER A 42 -4.65 31.70 14.36
C SER A 42 -4.45 30.95 13.04
N MET A 43 -3.28 31.08 12.41
CA MET A 43 -3.02 30.56 11.07
C MET A 43 -3.10 29.03 10.97
N PRO A 44 -2.50 28.24 11.89
CA PRO A 44 -2.58 26.79 11.80
C PRO A 44 -3.99 26.24 12.01
N GLU A 45 -4.82 26.91 12.82
CA GLU A 45 -6.22 26.54 13.05
C GLU A 45 -7.09 26.85 11.83
N LYS A 46 -6.87 28.01 11.19
CA LYS A 46 -7.51 28.38 9.92
C LYS A 46 -7.15 27.39 8.81
N TRP A 47 -5.86 27.11 8.65
CA TRP A 47 -5.38 26.13 7.67
C TRP A 47 -5.99 24.75 7.91
N ASN A 48 -6.00 24.27 9.16
CA ASN A 48 -6.60 22.98 9.50
C ASN A 48 -8.11 22.96 9.19
N THR A 49 -8.82 24.05 9.47
CA THR A 49 -10.25 24.17 9.14
C THR A 49 -10.48 24.14 7.62
N GLN A 50 -9.66 24.84 6.84
CA GLN A 50 -9.74 24.83 5.38
C GLN A 50 -9.38 23.46 4.80
N ALA A 51 -8.34 22.80 5.32
CA ALA A 51 -7.93 21.46 4.93
C ALA A 51 -9.03 20.41 5.21
N LEU A 52 -9.79 20.57 6.29
CA LEU A 52 -10.94 19.73 6.59
C LEU A 52 -12.13 20.00 5.66
N GLN A 53 -12.34 21.25 5.22
CA GLN A 53 -13.42 21.60 4.29
C GLN A 53 -13.24 21.00 2.89
N ILE A 54 -11.99 20.81 2.45
CA ILE A 54 -11.68 20.21 1.14
C ILE A 54 -11.68 18.67 1.16
N GLN A 55 -11.96 18.05 2.31
CA GLN A 55 -12.06 16.60 2.42
C GLN A 55 -13.23 16.08 1.59
N ARG A 56 -12.97 15.07 0.76
CA ARG A 56 -14.00 14.41 -0.05
C ARG A 56 -13.74 12.90 -0.13
N PRO A 57 -14.78 12.07 -0.31
CA PRO A 57 -14.60 10.65 -0.59
C PRO A 57 -13.86 10.44 -1.93
N ALA A 58 -13.24 9.27 -2.07
CA ALA A 58 -12.58 8.86 -3.30
C ALA A 58 -13.56 8.97 -4.48
N SER A 59 -13.20 9.78 -5.49
CA SER A 59 -14.06 10.03 -6.65
C SER A 59 -13.92 8.96 -7.74
N SER A 60 -12.82 8.21 -7.72
CA SER A 60 -12.54 7.11 -8.65
C SER A 60 -12.10 5.87 -7.89
N PRO A 61 -12.45 4.67 -8.39
CA PRO A 61 -11.94 3.43 -7.83
C PRO A 61 -10.45 3.28 -8.14
N LEU A 62 -9.78 2.45 -7.34
CA LEU A 62 -8.38 2.07 -7.52
C LEU A 62 -8.06 1.64 -8.95
N ASP A 63 -8.93 0.85 -9.57
CA ASP A 63 -8.70 0.32 -10.92
C ASP A 63 -8.48 1.39 -11.98
N ALA A 64 -9.04 2.59 -11.78
CA ALA A 64 -8.84 3.71 -12.70
C ALA A 64 -7.37 4.18 -12.77
N PHE A 65 -6.58 3.87 -11.75
CA PHE A 65 -5.15 4.20 -11.68
C PHE A 65 -4.24 3.03 -12.03
N LEU A 66 -4.79 1.81 -12.09
CA LEU A 66 -4.04 0.61 -12.41
C LEU A 66 -3.87 0.47 -13.93
N LEU A 67 -2.84 -0.28 -14.33
CA LEU A 67 -2.64 -0.59 -15.74
C LEU A 67 -3.62 -1.69 -16.18
N PRO A 68 -4.04 -1.71 -17.47
CA PRO A 68 -4.79 -2.82 -18.02
C PRO A 68 -4.03 -4.13 -17.88
N ALA A 69 -4.73 -5.23 -17.61
CA ALA A 69 -4.10 -6.55 -17.38
C ALA A 69 -3.22 -7.02 -18.55
N ASP A 70 -3.56 -6.60 -19.79
CA ASP A 70 -2.84 -6.93 -21.02
C ASP A 70 -1.67 -5.99 -21.34
N ASP A 71 -1.36 -5.03 -20.46
CA ASP A 71 -0.24 -4.10 -20.70
C ASP A 71 1.11 -4.86 -20.68
N PRO A 72 1.97 -4.69 -21.70
CA PRO A 72 3.29 -5.35 -21.75
C PRO A 72 4.16 -5.06 -20.53
N ARG A 73 3.96 -3.93 -19.83
CA ARG A 73 4.66 -3.59 -18.59
C ARG A 73 4.30 -4.55 -17.46
N ILE A 74 3.03 -4.96 -17.36
CA ILE A 74 2.58 -5.96 -16.38
C ILE A 74 3.20 -7.31 -16.69
N HIS A 75 3.22 -7.71 -17.98
CA HIS A 75 3.85 -8.97 -18.39
C HIS A 75 5.33 -9.01 -18.04
N ARG A 76 6.07 -7.91 -18.26
CA ARG A 76 7.49 -7.79 -17.88
C ARG A 76 7.67 -7.84 -16.36
N ALA A 77 6.84 -7.13 -15.59
CA ALA A 77 6.90 -7.16 -14.13
C ALA A 77 6.61 -8.58 -13.59
N ARG A 78 5.62 -9.27 -14.17
CA ARG A 78 5.31 -10.67 -13.87
C ARG A 78 6.49 -11.59 -14.15
N GLU A 79 7.12 -11.45 -15.31
CA GLU A 79 8.29 -12.25 -15.67
C GLU A 79 9.46 -12.03 -14.70
N ARG A 80 9.74 -10.76 -14.33
CA ARG A 80 10.77 -10.42 -13.34
C ARG A 80 10.50 -11.07 -11.98
N LEU A 81 9.27 -10.96 -11.48
CA LEU A 81 8.87 -11.56 -10.20
C LEU A 81 8.96 -13.09 -10.24
N LEU A 82 8.61 -13.73 -11.36
CA LEU A 82 8.78 -15.17 -11.55
C LEU A 82 10.25 -15.59 -11.53
N GLN A 83 11.13 -14.82 -12.20
CA GLN A 83 12.56 -15.06 -12.18
C GLN A 83 13.14 -14.93 -10.76
N GLU A 84 12.72 -13.91 -10.00
CA GLU A 84 13.11 -13.71 -8.60
C GLU A 84 12.60 -14.84 -7.70
N ALA A 85 11.34 -15.24 -7.85
CA ALA A 85 10.77 -16.36 -7.10
C ALA A 85 11.51 -17.69 -7.40
N THR A 86 11.85 -17.93 -8.67
CA THR A 86 12.61 -19.13 -9.07
C THR A 86 14.00 -19.15 -8.45
N ARG A 87 14.68 -17.99 -8.39
CA ARG A 87 15.98 -17.82 -7.71
C ARG A 87 15.88 -17.96 -6.18
N ALA A 88 14.74 -17.59 -5.59
CA ALA A 88 14.49 -17.75 -4.16
C ALA A 88 14.16 -19.21 -3.79
N MET A 89 13.43 -19.93 -4.64
CA MET A 89 13.06 -21.34 -4.42
C MET A 89 14.28 -22.26 -4.32
N THR A 90 15.37 -21.92 -5.00
CA THR A 90 16.66 -22.62 -4.92
C THR A 90 17.34 -22.49 -3.55
N ARG A 91 16.87 -21.59 -2.67
CA ARG A 91 17.43 -21.35 -1.32
C ARG A 91 16.64 -22.01 -0.17
N GLY A 92 15.67 -22.86 -0.51
CA GLY A 92 15.01 -23.77 0.43
C GLY A 92 13.92 -23.12 1.29
N ARG A 93 12.67 -23.57 1.13
CA ARG A 93 11.60 -23.35 2.11
C ARG A 93 10.98 -24.70 2.45
N ALA A 94 10.87 -24.98 3.76
CA ALA A 94 10.35 -26.22 4.28
C ALA A 94 8.89 -26.45 3.85
N LYS A 95 8.60 -27.69 3.45
CA LYS A 95 7.27 -28.20 3.08
C LYS A 95 6.41 -28.22 4.35
N ILE A 96 5.31 -27.46 4.36
CA ILE A 96 4.26 -27.58 5.39
C ILE A 96 3.02 -28.15 4.69
N ASP A 97 2.47 -29.22 5.25
CA ASP A 97 1.32 -29.97 4.73
C ASP A 97 -0.02 -29.29 5.09
N TRP A 98 -0.89 -29.09 4.10
CA TRP A 98 -2.17 -28.35 4.20
C TRP A 98 -3.31 -28.93 3.34
N SER A 99 -3.45 -30.26 3.33
CA SER A 99 -4.32 -31.10 2.49
C SER A 99 -5.83 -30.79 2.32
N ARG A 100 -6.36 -29.62 2.73
CA ARG A 100 -7.81 -29.28 2.63
C ARG A 100 -8.09 -27.81 2.34
N ARG A 101 -7.78 -27.32 1.12
CA ARG A 101 -8.16 -25.96 0.70
C ARG A 101 -8.84 -25.96 -0.68
N PRO A 102 -10.07 -25.42 -0.84
CA PRO A 102 -10.86 -25.51 -2.08
C PRO A 102 -10.40 -24.60 -3.24
N PHE A 103 -9.68 -23.51 -2.96
CA PHE A 103 -9.32 -22.53 -4.00
C PHE A 103 -8.08 -22.93 -4.81
N ARG A 104 -7.20 -23.70 -4.20
CA ARG A 104 -6.00 -24.24 -4.85
C ARG A 104 -6.27 -25.71 -5.05
N PHE A 105 -6.39 -26.15 -6.29
CA PHE A 105 -6.50 -27.55 -6.66
C PHE A 105 -5.16 -28.23 -6.33
N TRP A 106 -4.92 -28.49 -5.03
CA TRP A 106 -3.63 -28.91 -4.48
C TRP A 106 -3.46 -30.40 -4.73
N GLU A 107 -2.50 -30.76 -5.58
CA GLU A 107 -2.12 -32.15 -5.78
C GLU A 107 -1.15 -32.58 -4.65
N GLU A 108 -1.16 -33.87 -4.32
CA GLU A 108 -0.37 -34.51 -3.25
C GLU A 108 1.16 -34.23 -3.33
N CYS A 109 1.62 -33.70 -4.47
CA CYS A 109 3.01 -33.27 -4.70
C CYS A 109 3.31 -31.80 -4.35
N GLY A 110 2.37 -31.06 -3.76
CA GLY A 110 2.57 -29.68 -3.32
C GLY A 110 2.50 -28.63 -4.42
N LYS A 111 1.87 -28.97 -5.54
CA LYS A 111 1.53 -28.02 -6.60
C LYS A 111 0.14 -27.49 -6.32
N SER A 112 0.11 -26.20 -5.99
CA SER A 112 -1.12 -25.43 -5.88
C SER A 112 -1.49 -24.90 -7.26
N ASN A 113 -2.48 -25.49 -7.92
CA ASN A 113 -3.02 -24.89 -9.14
C ASN A 113 -4.08 -23.85 -8.74
N MET A 114 -3.72 -22.58 -8.85
CA MET A 114 -4.70 -21.47 -8.77
C MET A 114 -5.39 -21.31 -10.13
N PRO A 115 -6.62 -20.76 -10.22
CA PRO A 115 -7.32 -20.60 -11.49
C PRO A 115 -6.48 -19.89 -12.55
N ASP A 116 -6.66 -20.26 -13.83
CA ASP A 116 -5.77 -19.84 -14.93
C ASP A 116 -5.62 -18.33 -15.11
N TRP A 117 -6.64 -17.55 -14.73
CA TRP A 117 -6.62 -16.08 -14.79
C TRP A 117 -5.77 -15.44 -13.69
N THR A 118 -5.46 -16.18 -12.63
CA THR A 118 -4.65 -15.69 -11.50
C THR A 118 -3.15 -15.90 -11.70
N TRP A 119 -2.34 -15.18 -10.93
CA TRP A 119 -0.90 -15.39 -10.86
C TRP A 119 -0.62 -16.60 -9.96
N ARG A 120 -0.35 -17.77 -10.57
CA ARG A 120 -0.33 -19.13 -9.98
C ARG A 120 0.47 -19.36 -8.69
N ASP A 121 1.28 -18.42 -8.21
CA ASP A 121 2.26 -18.64 -7.12
C ASP A 121 1.86 -18.09 -5.74
N TRP A 122 0.69 -17.44 -5.59
CA TRP A 122 0.33 -16.74 -4.35
C TRP A 122 -0.56 -17.57 -3.41
N GLY A 123 0.07 -18.26 -2.45
CA GLY A 123 -0.58 -19.30 -1.64
C GLY A 123 -1.36 -18.91 -0.38
N VAL A 124 -1.60 -17.63 -0.11
CA VAL A 124 -2.26 -17.15 1.14
C VAL A 124 -3.74 -16.77 0.94
N VAL A 125 -4.23 -16.87 -0.30
CA VAL A 125 -5.53 -16.36 -0.78
C VAL A 125 -6.73 -17.23 -0.35
N ASP A 126 -6.53 -18.54 -0.10
CA ASP A 126 -7.64 -19.49 0.09
C ASP A 126 -8.51 -19.18 1.31
N ILE A 127 -7.89 -18.82 2.44
CA ILE A 127 -8.61 -18.70 3.71
C ILE A 127 -9.42 -17.40 3.78
N THR A 128 -8.97 -16.33 3.12
CA THR A 128 -9.77 -15.11 2.98
C THR A 128 -10.94 -15.34 2.05
N LEU A 129 -10.74 -16.06 0.95
CA LEU A 129 -11.84 -16.41 0.04
C LEU A 129 -12.93 -17.24 0.74
N LEU A 130 -12.54 -18.26 1.53
CA LEU A 130 -13.50 -19.08 2.27
C LEU A 130 -14.32 -18.28 3.31
N ARG A 131 -13.76 -17.21 3.85
CA ARG A 131 -14.48 -16.33 4.78
C ARG A 131 -15.54 -15.52 4.05
N TYR A 132 -15.19 -14.94 2.91
CA TYR A 132 -16.15 -14.21 2.10
C TYR A 132 -17.23 -15.15 1.52
N ALA A 133 -16.87 -16.39 1.17
CA ALA A 133 -17.85 -17.40 0.78
C ALA A 133 -18.85 -17.72 1.91
N LYS A 134 -18.44 -17.65 3.19
CA LYS A 134 -19.36 -17.78 4.33
C LYS A 134 -20.31 -16.57 4.44
N GLU A 135 -19.86 -15.40 4.01
CA GLU A 135 -20.65 -14.16 3.94
C GLU A 135 -21.46 -14.05 2.62
N ASP A 136 -21.49 -15.10 1.80
CA ASP A 136 -22.19 -15.20 0.51
C ASP A 136 -21.74 -14.15 -0.52
N TRP A 137 -20.43 -13.87 -0.53
CA TRP A 137 -19.81 -12.89 -1.41
C TRP A 137 -18.50 -13.41 -2.01
N ASP A 138 -18.24 -13.09 -3.28
CA ASP A 138 -16.98 -13.42 -3.94
C ASP A 138 -16.14 -12.16 -4.20
N PRO A 139 -14.99 -11.99 -3.52
CA PRO A 139 -14.09 -10.86 -3.72
C PRO A 139 -13.42 -10.87 -5.09
N SER A 140 -13.45 -11.97 -5.84
CA SER A 140 -12.86 -12.07 -7.18
C SER A 140 -13.56 -11.18 -8.21
N TYR A 141 -14.82 -10.81 -7.97
CA TYR A 141 -15.57 -9.91 -8.85
C TYR A 141 -15.49 -8.44 -8.45
N THR A 142 -14.73 -8.11 -7.41
CA THR A 142 -14.54 -6.74 -6.98
C THR A 142 -13.11 -6.38 -6.74
N THR A 143 -12.86 -5.08 -6.75
CA THR A 143 -11.53 -4.57 -6.52
C THR A 143 -11.34 -4.34 -5.03
N LEU A 144 -10.73 -5.34 -4.42
CA LEU A 144 -10.17 -5.28 -3.08
C LEU A 144 -8.66 -5.47 -3.13
N VAL A 145 -7.95 -4.72 -2.30
CA VAL A 145 -6.50 -4.88 -2.10
C VAL A 145 -6.25 -5.59 -0.78
N TRP A 146 -5.66 -6.79 -0.87
CA TRP A 146 -5.22 -7.55 0.29
C TRP A 146 -3.74 -7.38 0.53
N ASN A 147 -3.31 -7.39 1.79
CA ASN A 147 -1.90 -7.28 2.13
C ASN A 147 -1.31 -8.65 2.47
N LEU A 148 -0.77 -9.36 1.49
CA LEU A 148 -0.25 -10.72 1.70
C LEU A 148 0.99 -10.80 2.59
N SER A 149 1.63 -9.67 2.94
CA SER A 149 2.70 -9.67 3.94
C SER A 149 2.20 -9.73 5.39
N GLN A 150 0.89 -9.64 5.61
CA GLN A 150 0.27 -9.77 6.93
C GLN A 150 -0.60 -11.02 7.03
N ASN A 151 -0.72 -11.51 8.27
CA ASN A 151 -1.60 -12.64 8.57
C ASN A 151 -3.07 -12.30 8.28
N VAL A 152 -3.82 -13.32 7.89
CA VAL A 152 -5.22 -13.24 7.43
C VAL A 152 -6.18 -12.79 8.55
N ASP A 153 -5.80 -12.93 9.81
CA ASP A 153 -6.52 -12.38 10.96
C ASP A 153 -6.48 -10.85 11.01
N ARG A 154 -5.41 -10.22 10.53
CA ARG A 154 -5.25 -8.75 10.51
C ARG A 154 -5.89 -8.07 9.31
N GLN A 155 -6.20 -8.85 8.26
CA GLN A 155 -6.87 -8.36 7.06
C GLN A 155 -8.41 -8.23 7.22
N ILE A 156 -8.97 -8.68 8.36
CA ILE A 156 -10.43 -8.85 8.61
C ILE A 156 -11.29 -7.58 8.45
N GLY A 157 -10.72 -6.39 8.26
CA GLY A 157 -11.50 -5.18 8.04
C GLY A 157 -10.77 -4.06 7.30
N SER A 158 -9.76 -4.38 6.48
CA SER A 158 -8.93 -3.35 5.84
C SER A 158 -9.40 -2.94 4.44
N GLY A 159 -10.41 -3.60 3.88
CA GLY A 159 -10.80 -3.41 2.48
C GLY A 159 -12.08 -2.60 2.35
N VAL A 160 -11.96 -1.29 2.18
CA VAL A 160 -13.03 -0.53 1.52
C VAL A 160 -12.99 -0.91 0.04
N VAL A 161 -14.11 -1.38 -0.51
CA VAL A 161 -14.21 -1.78 -1.91
C VAL A 161 -13.79 -0.61 -2.81
N GLY A 162 -12.90 -0.86 -3.75
CA GLY A 162 -12.40 0.13 -4.70
C GLY A 162 -11.41 1.14 -4.12
N VAL A 163 -11.00 1.04 -2.85
CA VAL A 163 -10.01 1.94 -2.25
C VAL A 163 -8.79 1.15 -1.82
N SER A 164 -7.60 1.62 -2.23
CA SER A 164 -6.36 1.02 -1.75
C SER A 164 -6.08 1.44 -0.30
N PRO A 165 -5.73 0.51 0.59
CA PRO A 165 -5.12 0.87 1.87
C PRO A 165 -3.74 1.49 1.64
N CYS A 166 -3.19 2.15 2.67
CA CYS A 166 -1.83 2.68 2.63
C CYS A 166 -0.82 1.65 2.09
N LEU A 167 -0.01 2.07 1.12
CA LEU A 167 1.06 1.25 0.56
C LEU A 167 2.29 1.46 1.43
N THR A 168 2.76 0.40 2.08
CA THR A 168 4.03 0.44 2.81
C THR A 168 5.13 -0.16 1.95
N PRO A 169 6.40 0.23 2.13
CA PRO A 169 7.54 -0.31 1.38
C PRO A 169 7.56 -1.85 1.31
N SER A 170 7.36 -2.52 2.45
CA SER A 170 7.29 -3.99 2.55
C SER A 170 5.88 -4.58 2.39
N LYS A 171 4.91 -3.83 1.86
CA LYS A 171 3.56 -4.34 1.61
C LYS A 171 3.60 -5.26 0.40
N ILE A 172 2.85 -6.35 0.45
CA ILE A 172 2.58 -7.14 -0.76
C ILE A 172 1.10 -6.94 -1.12
N PRO A 173 0.78 -5.86 -1.87
CA PRO A 173 -0.59 -5.57 -2.29
C PRO A 173 -1.05 -6.58 -3.33
N TYR A 174 -2.11 -7.33 -3.03
CA TYR A 174 -2.75 -8.28 -3.93
C TYR A 174 -4.11 -7.75 -4.37
N VAL A 175 -4.29 -7.62 -5.68
CA VAL A 175 -5.53 -7.17 -6.31
C VAL A 175 -6.39 -8.39 -6.62
N THR A 176 -7.55 -8.43 -6.00
CA THR A 176 -8.47 -9.59 -6.03
C THR A 176 -9.07 -9.84 -7.41
N HIS A 177 -9.60 -8.82 -8.10
CA HIS A 177 -10.18 -8.99 -9.43
C HIS A 177 -9.18 -9.50 -10.49
N ARG A 178 -7.91 -9.09 -10.37
CA ARG A 178 -6.83 -9.48 -11.30
C ARG A 178 -6.18 -10.79 -10.89
N GLY A 179 -6.32 -11.18 -9.63
CA GLY A 179 -5.71 -12.38 -9.09
C GLY A 179 -4.18 -12.29 -9.02
N GLY A 180 -3.62 -11.10 -8.82
CA GLY A 180 -2.18 -10.86 -8.85
C GLY A 180 -1.75 -9.65 -8.00
N PRO A 181 -0.44 -9.51 -7.73
CA PRO A 181 0.09 -8.36 -7.02
C PRO A 181 -0.07 -7.08 -7.84
N MET A 182 -0.20 -5.94 -7.16
CA MET A 182 -0.02 -4.63 -7.77
C MET A 182 1.47 -4.43 -8.04
N THR A 183 1.80 -4.05 -9.27
CA THR A 183 3.20 -3.80 -9.68
C THR A 183 3.72 -2.48 -9.08
N GLY A 184 5.03 -2.34 -8.94
CA GLY A 184 5.63 -1.12 -8.39
C GLY A 184 5.30 0.12 -9.24
N LEU A 185 5.17 -0.04 -10.55
CA LEU A 185 4.77 1.03 -11.45
C LEU A 185 3.31 1.46 -11.25
N GLU A 186 2.40 0.52 -11.03
CA GLU A 186 1.01 0.82 -10.66
C GLU A 186 0.93 1.51 -9.29
N ALA A 187 1.75 1.10 -8.32
CA ALA A 187 1.84 1.73 -7.02
C ALA A 187 2.31 3.20 -7.13
N LEU A 188 3.28 3.49 -8.01
CA LEU A 188 3.70 4.86 -8.31
C LEU A 188 2.61 5.68 -9.00
N ALA A 189 1.86 5.07 -9.92
CA ALA A 189 0.71 5.70 -10.57
C ALA A 189 -0.31 6.15 -9.54
N LEU A 190 -0.60 5.27 -8.57
CA LEU A 190 -1.57 5.51 -7.51
C LEU A 190 -1.16 6.66 -6.58
N GLN A 191 0.15 6.84 -6.34
CA GLN A 191 0.66 7.99 -5.58
C GLN A 191 0.60 9.30 -6.37
N GLY A 192 0.25 9.25 -7.66
CA GLY A 192 0.19 10.40 -8.55
C GLY A 192 1.54 10.81 -9.12
N SER A 193 2.48 9.87 -9.24
CA SER A 193 3.76 10.08 -9.93
C SER A 193 3.60 9.91 -11.44
N PRO A 194 4.22 10.77 -12.28
CA PRO A 194 4.12 10.67 -13.74
C PRO A 194 4.96 9.50 -14.28
N ASN A 195 4.36 8.32 -14.36
CA ASN A 195 5.01 7.08 -14.84
C ASN A 195 5.55 7.14 -16.27
N HIS A 196 5.12 8.12 -17.08
CA HIS A 196 5.56 8.30 -18.46
C HIS A 196 6.73 9.27 -18.58
N GLU A 197 7.02 10.06 -17.55
CA GLU A 197 8.13 11.01 -17.50
C GLU A 197 9.37 10.43 -16.80
N LEU A 198 9.18 9.42 -15.96
CA LEU A 198 10.26 8.77 -15.21
C LEU A 198 10.91 7.62 -16.00
N LEU A 199 12.24 7.68 -16.17
CA LEU A 199 13.03 6.65 -16.85
C LEU A 199 13.35 5.47 -15.91
N LEU A 200 12.33 4.67 -15.56
CA LEU A 200 12.41 3.55 -14.61
C LEU A 200 12.87 2.23 -15.27
N THR A 201 14.05 2.24 -15.88
CA THR A 201 14.56 1.06 -16.63
C THR A 201 15.41 0.10 -15.80
N ARG A 202 16.11 0.62 -14.78
CA ARG A 202 17.10 -0.13 -13.97
C ARG A 202 16.59 -0.54 -12.59
N GLU A 203 15.50 0.06 -12.14
CA GLU A 203 14.94 -0.21 -10.81
C GLU A 203 14.23 -1.57 -10.76
N THR A 204 14.37 -2.25 -9.61
CA THR A 204 13.67 -3.50 -9.28
C THR A 204 12.25 -3.20 -8.79
N GLU A 205 11.37 -4.20 -8.79
CA GLU A 205 10.02 -4.04 -8.24
C GLU A 205 10.04 -3.63 -6.76
N ASP A 206 11.00 -4.16 -5.98
CA ASP A 206 11.20 -3.76 -4.58
C ASP A 206 11.60 -2.29 -4.45
N ASN A 207 12.51 -1.78 -5.28
CA ASN A 207 12.89 -0.36 -5.26
C ASN A 207 11.70 0.54 -5.63
N LEU A 208 10.88 0.12 -6.59
CA LEU A 208 9.67 0.85 -6.99
C LEU A 208 8.61 0.84 -5.88
N ALA A 209 8.44 -0.29 -5.19
CA ALA A 209 7.55 -0.40 -4.04
C ALA A 209 8.03 0.44 -2.85
N ASP A 210 9.34 0.46 -2.57
CA ASP A 210 9.95 1.30 -1.54
C ASP A 210 9.78 2.78 -1.85
N LEU A 211 9.95 3.19 -3.12
CA LEU A 211 9.72 4.56 -3.55
C LEU A 211 8.25 4.95 -3.39
N ALA A 212 7.33 4.11 -3.87
CA ALA A 212 5.89 4.36 -3.76
C ALA A 212 5.38 4.34 -2.32
N GLY A 213 5.94 3.49 -1.47
CA GLY A 213 5.53 3.36 -0.07
C GLY A 213 6.02 4.48 0.84
N ASN A 214 7.14 5.13 0.48
CA ASN A 214 7.66 6.29 1.18
C ASN A 214 7.15 7.62 0.60
N ALA A 215 6.66 7.62 -0.64
CA ALA A 215 6.07 8.79 -1.27
C ALA A 215 4.72 9.15 -0.65
N MET A 216 4.46 10.45 -0.52
CA MET A 216 3.14 10.98 -0.19
C MET A 216 2.34 11.21 -1.47
N THR A 217 1.04 10.93 -1.44
CA THR A 217 0.16 11.10 -2.60
C THR A 217 0.06 12.56 -3.01
N SER A 218 0.20 12.85 -4.31
CA SER A 218 0.16 14.21 -4.87
C SER A 218 -1.16 14.93 -4.61
N THR A 219 -2.28 14.21 -4.52
CA THR A 219 -3.60 14.77 -4.18
C THR A 219 -3.65 15.32 -2.76
N VAL A 220 -3.01 14.64 -1.80
CA VAL A 220 -2.93 15.09 -0.41
C VAL A 220 -2.01 16.29 -0.32
N VAL A 221 -0.81 16.22 -0.91
CA VAL A 221 0.14 17.34 -0.93
C VAL A 221 -0.47 18.56 -1.59
N GLY A 222 -1.09 18.40 -2.76
CA GLY A 222 -1.75 19.49 -3.48
C GLY A 222 -2.89 20.13 -2.69
N SER A 223 -3.74 19.32 -2.03
CA SER A 223 -4.81 19.84 -1.17
C SER A 223 -4.26 20.64 0.03
N ALA A 224 -3.18 20.15 0.65
CA ALA A 224 -2.51 20.83 1.77
C ALA A 224 -1.86 22.14 1.34
N THR A 225 -1.23 22.17 0.16
CA THR A 225 -0.65 23.38 -0.42
C THR A 225 -1.74 24.38 -0.80
N MET A 226 -2.84 23.94 -1.41
CA MET A 226 -3.98 24.81 -1.73
C MET A 226 -4.64 25.41 -0.49
N ALA A 227 -4.72 24.66 0.62
CA ALA A 227 -5.23 25.18 1.88
C ALA A 227 -4.29 26.21 2.53
N ALA A 228 -3.01 26.24 2.15
CA ALA A 228 -2.00 27.15 2.69
C ALA A 228 -1.85 28.46 1.90
N LEU A 229 -2.38 28.52 0.68
CA LEU A 229 -2.41 29.71 -0.18
C LEU A 229 -3.63 30.59 0.17
#